data_AF-A0A3P1T755-F1
#
_entry.id   AF-A0A3P1T755-F1
#
_cell.length_a   1.000
_cell.length_b   1.000
_cell.length_c   1.000
_cell.angle_alpha   90.00
_cell.angle_beta   90.00
_cell.angle_gamma   90.00
#
_symmetry.space_group_name_H-M   'P 1'
#
loop_
_entity.id
_entity.type
_entity.pdbx_description
1 polymer ?
#
loop_
_entity_poly.entity_id
_entity_poly.type
_entity_poly.pdbx_seq_one_letter_code
_entity_poly.pdbx_strand_id
1 'polypeptide(L)'
;MGFLDVLGWVAACTGMVSGLPQLVRLLRERTSAGVSLPMWQLNVAALYAWSCHGFHIGQFSLLISNLLLAVTSTAVVVMICRDRGQPVWLKLIPPLLLSAFLFGVIDLLLGPLVYGLVAVLPLAVGQVTQFLDLRNSVDISGVSGGFLVVNLLVQALWLVWALLMREHAVTAASTVMTTLTALNLGFYLWRAIPGRGRGSSLGQPAQ
;
A
#
# COMPACT_ATOMS: atom_id res chain seq x y z
N MET A 1 24.83 -4.65 -13.20
CA MET A 1 23.86 -4.62 -12.10
C MET A 1 24.21 -5.73 -11.14
N GLY A 2 24.37 -5.40 -9.86
CA GLY A 2 24.62 -6.39 -8.81
C GLY A 2 23.37 -7.18 -8.45
N PHE A 3 23.53 -8.28 -7.72
CA PHE A 3 22.41 -9.09 -7.22
C PHE A 3 21.38 -8.26 -6.44
N LEU A 4 21.83 -7.30 -5.62
CA LEU A 4 20.95 -6.44 -4.83
C LEU A 4 20.13 -5.48 -5.70
N ASP A 5 20.69 -4.99 -6.82
CA ASP A 5 19.95 -4.15 -7.78
C ASP A 5 18.81 -4.94 -8.42
N VAL A 6 19.12 -6.19 -8.84
CA VAL A 6 18.14 -7.09 -9.45
C VAL A 6 17.02 -7.40 -8.47
N LEU A 7 17.36 -7.70 -7.21
CA LEU A 7 16.35 -7.98 -6.17
C LEU A 7 15.43 -6.75 -5.94
N GLY A 8 16.01 -5.54 -5.90
CA GLY A 8 15.23 -4.31 -5.78
C GLY A 8 14.28 -4.10 -6.97
N TRP A 9 14.74 -4.36 -8.19
CA TRP A 9 13.89 -4.31 -9.39
C TRP A 9 12.80 -5.36 -9.40
N VAL A 10 13.08 -6.58 -8.93
CA VAL A 10 12.07 -7.64 -8.78
C VAL A 10 10.99 -7.20 -7.77
N ALA A 11 11.38 -6.65 -6.63
CA ALA A 11 10.46 -6.11 -5.63
C ALA A 11 9.59 -4.98 -6.23
N ALA A 12 10.22 -4.02 -6.91
CA ALA A 12 9.56 -2.91 -7.61
C ALA A 12 8.54 -3.38 -8.66
N CYS A 13 8.95 -4.26 -9.58
CA CYS A 13 8.08 -4.77 -10.64
C CYS A 13 6.89 -5.53 -10.09
N THR A 14 7.11 -6.36 -9.06
CA THR A 14 6.02 -7.10 -8.39
C THR A 14 5.01 -6.14 -7.74
N GLY A 15 5.50 -5.08 -7.08
CA GLY A 15 4.65 -4.06 -6.48
C GLY A 15 3.83 -3.26 -7.48
N MET A 16 4.44 -2.85 -8.60
CA MET A 16 3.78 -2.00 -9.61
C MET A 16 2.56 -2.66 -10.26
N VAL A 17 2.59 -3.99 -10.45
CA VAL A 17 1.48 -4.74 -11.07
C VAL A 17 0.19 -4.65 -10.25
N SER A 18 0.29 -4.45 -8.93
CA SER A 18 -0.87 -4.38 -8.04
C SER A 18 -1.75 -3.13 -8.22
N GLY A 19 -1.18 -2.01 -8.71
CA GLY A 19 -1.88 -0.73 -8.84
C GLY A 19 -2.66 -0.53 -10.14
N LEU A 20 -2.40 -1.35 -11.16
CA LEU A 20 -2.98 -1.20 -12.51
C LEU A 20 -4.50 -1.44 -12.60
N PRO A 21 -5.11 -2.40 -11.89
CA PRO A 21 -6.53 -2.71 -12.07
C PRO A 21 -7.46 -1.52 -11.81
N GLN A 22 -7.14 -0.69 -10.82
CA GLN A 22 -7.99 0.43 -10.44
C GLN A 22 -7.93 1.60 -11.43
N LEU A 23 -6.75 1.86 -12.02
CA LEU A 23 -6.63 2.82 -13.12
C LEU A 23 -7.47 2.36 -14.33
N VAL A 24 -7.32 1.10 -14.72
CA VAL A 24 -8.06 0.52 -15.85
C VAL A 24 -9.56 0.60 -15.61
N ARG A 25 -10.02 0.28 -14.39
CA ARG A 25 -11.43 0.40 -14.01
C ARG A 25 -11.96 1.83 -14.20
N LEU A 26 -11.27 2.84 -13.66
CA LEU A 26 -11.68 4.24 -13.78
C LEU A 26 -11.72 4.72 -15.23
N LEU A 27 -10.75 4.30 -16.05
CA LEU A 27 -10.72 4.65 -17.48
C LEU A 27 -11.88 4.02 -18.24
N ARG A 28 -12.28 2.79 -17.87
CA ARG A 28 -13.37 2.05 -18.50
C ARG A 28 -14.75 2.54 -18.05
N GLU A 29 -14.96 2.67 -16.75
CA GLU A 29 -16.27 2.97 -16.15
C GLU A 29 -16.59 4.47 -16.14
N ARG A 30 -15.56 5.34 -16.23
CA ARG A 30 -15.71 6.80 -16.23
C ARG A 30 -16.51 7.35 -15.04
N THR A 31 -16.49 6.65 -13.91
CA THR A 31 -17.12 7.08 -12.65
C THR A 31 -16.18 6.84 -11.48
N SER A 32 -16.16 7.77 -10.53
CA SER A 32 -15.40 7.67 -9.27
C SER A 32 -16.26 7.22 -8.08
N ALA A 33 -17.47 6.72 -8.32
CA ALA A 33 -18.35 6.21 -7.28
C ALA A 33 -17.66 5.09 -6.46
N GLY A 34 -17.71 5.22 -5.14
CA GLY A 34 -17.05 4.29 -4.21
C GLY A 34 -15.53 4.42 -4.10
N VAL A 35 -14.89 5.37 -4.80
CA VAL A 35 -13.44 5.58 -4.72
C VAL A 35 -13.11 6.70 -3.72
N SER A 36 -12.25 6.44 -2.74
CA SER A 36 -11.90 7.43 -1.71
C SER A 36 -10.84 8.43 -2.22
N LEU A 37 -11.23 9.68 -2.46
CA LEU A 37 -10.29 10.75 -2.85
C LEU A 37 -9.17 10.96 -1.81
N PRO A 38 -9.46 11.07 -0.48
CA PRO A 38 -8.40 11.23 0.52
C PRO A 38 -7.38 10.09 0.52
N MET A 39 -7.82 8.84 0.31
CA MET A 39 -6.92 7.68 0.24
C MET A 39 -5.94 7.82 -0.93
N TRP A 40 -6.43 8.23 -2.10
CA TRP A 40 -5.58 8.45 -3.27
C TRP A 40 -4.65 9.66 -3.10
N GLN A 41 -5.07 10.70 -2.39
CA GLN A 41 -4.18 11.81 -2.01
C GLN A 41 -3.05 11.34 -1.08
N LEU A 42 -3.36 10.57 -0.03
CA LEU A 42 -2.36 9.98 0.86
C LEU A 42 -1.38 9.09 0.08
N ASN A 43 -1.88 8.31 -0.88
CA ASN A 43 -1.05 7.47 -1.74
C ASN A 43 -0.09 8.30 -2.59
N VAL A 44 -0.57 9.38 -3.22
CA VAL A 44 0.28 10.33 -3.97
C VAL A 44 1.37 10.92 -3.07
N ALA A 45 1.02 11.34 -1.86
CA ALA A 45 1.97 11.92 -0.92
C ALA A 45 3.10 10.95 -0.55
N ALA A 46 2.72 9.72 -0.19
CA ALA A 46 3.67 8.67 0.19
C ALA A 46 4.57 8.28 -1.00
N LEU A 47 4.02 8.09 -2.19
CA LEU A 47 4.78 7.65 -3.37
C LEU A 47 5.78 8.70 -3.84
N TYR A 48 5.41 9.99 -3.85
CA TYR A 48 6.39 11.04 -4.14
C TYR A 48 7.47 11.13 -3.05
N ALA A 49 7.11 10.99 -1.76
CA ALA A 49 8.09 10.98 -0.68
C ALA A 49 9.09 9.82 -0.82
N TRP A 50 8.61 8.60 -1.10
CA TRP A 50 9.46 7.42 -1.35
C TRP A 50 10.32 7.57 -2.59
N SER A 51 9.81 8.23 -3.63
CA SER A 51 10.60 8.58 -4.81
C SER A 51 11.75 9.54 -4.46
N CYS A 52 11.47 10.60 -3.69
CA CYS A 52 12.50 11.53 -3.23
C CYS A 52 13.53 10.85 -2.32
N HIS A 53 13.09 9.98 -1.41
CA HIS A 53 13.96 9.16 -0.58
C HIS A 53 14.87 8.27 -1.45
N GLY A 54 14.31 7.56 -2.42
CA GLY A 54 15.07 6.72 -3.37
C GLY A 54 16.11 7.51 -4.16
N PHE A 55 15.78 8.73 -4.59
CA PHE A 55 16.76 9.65 -5.20
C PHE A 55 17.88 10.02 -4.21
N HIS A 56 17.53 10.37 -2.98
CA HIS A 56 18.47 10.78 -1.93
C HIS A 56 19.50 9.69 -1.61
N ILE A 57 19.08 8.42 -1.57
CA ILE A 57 19.96 7.28 -1.29
C ILE A 57 20.57 6.65 -2.55
N GLY A 58 20.33 7.21 -3.75
CA GLY A 58 20.86 6.72 -5.02
C GLY A 58 20.27 5.38 -5.50
N GLN A 59 19.10 4.98 -5.01
CA GLN A 59 18.45 3.71 -5.33
C GLN A 59 17.39 3.87 -6.42
N PHE A 60 17.78 3.59 -7.67
CA PHE A 60 16.93 3.76 -8.85
C PHE A 60 15.69 2.86 -8.87
N SER A 61 15.78 1.64 -8.33
CA SER A 61 14.62 0.75 -8.22
C SER A 61 13.51 1.41 -7.40
N LEU A 62 13.86 2.01 -6.26
CA LEU A 62 12.92 2.71 -5.37
C LEU A 62 12.44 4.04 -5.97
N LEU A 63 13.34 4.84 -6.57
CA LEU A 63 13.00 6.07 -7.28
C LEU A 63 11.95 5.82 -8.36
N ILE A 64 12.31 5.00 -9.36
CA ILE A 64 11.54 4.87 -10.60
C ILE A 64 10.20 4.20 -10.32
N SER A 65 10.18 3.14 -9.49
CA SER A 65 8.93 2.44 -9.18
C SER A 65 7.93 3.33 -8.48
N ASN A 66 8.37 4.09 -7.47
CA ASN A 66 7.49 4.97 -6.72
C ASN A 66 7.06 6.18 -7.54
N LEU A 67 7.94 6.73 -8.38
CA LEU A 67 7.60 7.84 -9.27
C LEU A 67 6.51 7.44 -10.28
N LEU A 68 6.65 6.28 -10.93
CA LEU A 68 5.66 5.78 -11.88
C LEU A 68 4.29 5.56 -11.22
N LEU A 69 4.30 4.98 -10.01
CA LEU A 69 3.08 4.82 -9.21
C LEU A 69 2.52 6.17 -8.73
N ALA A 70 3.36 7.14 -8.40
CA ALA A 70 2.95 8.48 -7.97
C ALA A 70 2.23 9.22 -9.11
N VAL A 71 2.79 9.16 -10.33
CA VAL A 71 2.17 9.74 -11.53
C VAL A 71 0.83 9.05 -11.82
N THR A 72 0.79 7.72 -11.74
CA THR A 72 -0.44 6.95 -11.94
C THR A 72 -1.51 7.32 -10.90
N SER A 73 -1.12 7.43 -9.64
CA SER A 73 -2.02 7.81 -8.55
C SER A 73 -2.49 9.25 -8.65
N THR A 74 -1.62 10.15 -9.14
CA THR A 74 -1.98 11.54 -9.44
C THR A 74 -3.02 11.58 -10.55
N ALA A 75 -2.87 10.78 -11.62
CA ALA A 75 -3.87 10.67 -12.67
C ALA A 75 -5.22 10.21 -12.13
N VAL A 76 -5.24 9.24 -11.21
CA VAL A 76 -6.48 8.81 -10.54
C VAL A 76 -7.11 9.95 -9.73
N VAL A 77 -6.33 10.71 -8.94
CA VAL A 77 -6.84 11.90 -8.22
C VAL A 77 -7.45 12.92 -9.19
N VAL A 78 -6.79 13.18 -10.31
CA VAL A 78 -7.29 14.09 -11.36
C VAL A 78 -8.62 13.59 -11.94
N MET A 79 -8.72 12.29 -12.24
CA MET A 79 -9.96 11.68 -12.75
C MET A 79 -11.11 11.79 -11.74
N ILE A 80 -10.85 11.51 -10.46
CA ILE A 80 -11.85 11.64 -9.39
C ILE A 80 -12.31 13.10 -9.25
N CYS A 81 -11.38 14.06 -9.28
CA CYS A 81 -11.72 15.47 -9.15
C CYS A 81 -12.57 15.95 -10.35
N ARG A 82 -12.22 15.53 -11.57
CA ARG A 82 -12.98 15.87 -12.79
C ARG A 82 -14.39 15.28 -12.77
N ASP A 83 -14.52 14.01 -12.39
CA ASP A 83 -15.81 13.32 -12.25
C ASP A 83 -16.73 14.01 -11.22
N ARG A 84 -16.14 14.54 -10.13
CA ARG A 84 -16.88 15.22 -9.05
C ARG A 84 -17.01 16.73 -9.22
N GLY A 85 -16.56 17.31 -10.34
CA GLY A 85 -16.57 18.77 -10.56
C GLY A 85 -15.71 19.56 -9.56
N GLN A 86 -14.69 18.94 -8.97
CA GLN A 86 -13.82 19.57 -7.98
C GLN A 86 -12.57 20.20 -8.61
N PRO A 87 -12.08 21.34 -8.08
CA PRO A 87 -10.86 21.98 -8.57
C PRO A 87 -9.63 21.12 -8.30
N VAL A 88 -9.05 20.56 -9.38
CA VAL A 88 -7.93 19.62 -9.35
C VAL A 88 -6.74 20.16 -8.56
N TRP A 89 -6.32 21.39 -8.84
CA TRP A 89 -5.11 21.98 -8.25
C TRP A 89 -5.23 22.14 -6.73
N LEU A 90 -6.40 22.55 -6.20
CA LEU A 90 -6.66 22.62 -4.75
C LEU A 90 -6.62 21.25 -4.07
N LYS A 91 -6.94 20.18 -4.80
CA LYS A 91 -6.87 18.81 -4.30
C LYS A 91 -5.47 18.19 -4.45
N LEU A 92 -4.60 18.74 -5.27
CA LEU A 92 -3.22 18.28 -5.39
C LEU A 92 -2.25 19.00 -4.45
N ILE A 93 -2.55 20.22 -3.99
CA ILE A 93 -1.69 20.92 -3.02
C ILE A 93 -1.48 20.12 -1.72
N PRO A 94 -2.52 19.63 -1.02
CA PRO A 94 -2.32 18.91 0.24
C PRO A 94 -1.39 17.68 0.14
N PRO A 95 -1.55 16.74 -0.82
CA PRO A 95 -0.66 15.60 -0.90
C PRO A 95 0.78 15.97 -1.30
N LEU A 96 0.98 17.02 -2.10
CA LEU A 96 2.32 17.50 -2.44
C LEU A 96 3.01 18.16 -1.23
N LEU A 97 2.28 18.95 -0.44
CA LEU A 97 2.79 19.50 0.82
C LEU A 97 3.11 18.40 1.83
N LEU A 98 2.25 17.38 1.94
CA LEU A 98 2.52 16.24 2.79
C LEU A 98 3.74 15.44 2.33
N SER A 99 3.92 15.24 1.03
CA SER A 99 5.13 14.61 0.48
C SER A 99 6.39 15.40 0.81
N ALA A 100 6.36 16.73 0.60
CA ALA A 100 7.47 17.61 0.94
C ALA A 100 7.77 17.60 2.45
N PHE A 101 6.76 17.53 3.30
CA PHE A 101 6.92 17.38 4.75
C PHE A 101 7.54 16.02 5.13
N LEU A 102 7.01 14.92 4.59
CA LEU A 102 7.50 13.57 4.87
C LEU A 102 8.98 13.43 4.48
N PHE A 103 9.37 13.88 3.29
CA PHE A 103 10.76 13.83 2.87
C PHE A 103 11.60 14.92 3.57
N GLY A 104 11.24 16.19 3.41
CA GLY A 104 12.07 17.32 3.84
C GLY A 104 12.21 17.47 5.36
N VAL A 105 11.18 17.10 6.14
CA VAL A 105 11.22 17.18 7.60
C VAL A 105 11.49 15.82 8.22
N ILE A 106 10.69 14.80 7.90
CA ILE A 106 10.82 13.52 8.60
C ILE A 106 12.08 12.77 8.16
N ASP A 107 12.30 12.59 6.86
CA ASP A 107 13.46 11.85 6.36
C ASP A 107 14.78 12.60 6.60
N LEU A 108 14.87 13.85 6.13
CA LEU A 108 16.13 14.60 6.20
C LEU A 108 16.51 15.09 7.61
N LEU A 109 15.55 15.38 8.49
CA LEU A 109 15.85 15.92 9.83
C LEU A 109 15.72 14.89 10.96
N LEU A 110 14.71 14.00 10.90
CA LEU A 110 14.49 12.99 11.94
C LEU A 110 15.12 11.63 11.59
N GLY A 111 15.54 11.46 10.34
CA GLY A 111 16.29 10.31 9.85
C GLY A 111 15.41 9.21 9.22
N PRO A 112 16.04 8.33 8.43
CA PRO A 112 15.35 7.36 7.59
C PRO A 112 14.52 6.34 8.37
N LEU A 113 14.97 5.95 9.57
CA LEU A 113 14.21 5.04 10.44
C LEU A 113 12.84 5.63 10.82
N VAL A 114 12.81 6.89 11.28
CA VAL A 114 11.57 7.58 11.67
C VAL A 114 10.69 7.78 10.43
N TYR A 115 11.30 8.16 9.31
CA TYR A 115 10.60 8.29 8.04
C TYR A 115 9.91 6.98 7.63
N GLY A 116 10.60 5.84 7.66
CA GLY A 116 10.01 4.54 7.36
C GLY A 116 8.81 4.20 8.25
N LEU A 117 8.89 4.48 9.55
CA LEU A 117 7.79 4.24 10.50
C LEU A 117 6.59 5.18 10.30
N VAL A 118 6.82 6.42 9.88
CA VAL A 118 5.75 7.41 9.65
C VAL A 118 5.11 7.23 8.27
N ALA A 119 5.92 7.08 7.23
CA ALA A 119 5.46 6.96 5.85
C ALA A 119 4.61 5.69 5.61
N VAL A 120 4.79 4.66 6.44
CA VAL A 120 4.03 3.41 6.34
C VAL A 120 2.64 3.46 7.00
N LEU A 121 2.35 4.47 7.83
CA LEU A 121 1.12 4.51 8.63
C LEU A 121 -0.17 4.37 7.82
N PRO A 122 -0.37 5.06 6.66
CA PRO A 122 -1.59 4.90 5.88
C PRO A 122 -1.79 3.44 5.40
N LEU A 123 -0.71 2.80 4.96
CA LEU A 123 -0.73 1.40 4.53
C LEU A 123 -0.97 0.45 5.70
N ALA A 124 -0.35 0.71 6.86
CA ALA A 124 -0.54 -0.07 8.07
C ALA A 124 -1.99 -0.02 8.56
N VAL A 125 -2.62 1.16 8.56
CA VAL A 125 -4.06 1.32 8.86
C VAL A 125 -4.91 0.51 7.88
N GLY A 126 -4.57 0.52 6.58
CA GLY A 126 -5.22 -0.32 5.57
C GLY A 126 -5.13 -1.82 5.88
N GLN A 127 -3.97 -2.30 6.33
CA GLN A 127 -3.81 -3.72 6.71
C GLN A 127 -4.54 -4.06 8.02
N VAL A 128 -4.57 -3.14 8.99
CA VAL A 128 -5.31 -3.34 10.24
C VAL A 128 -6.81 -3.38 9.97
N THR A 129 -7.33 -2.47 9.16
CA THR A 129 -8.76 -2.44 8.77
C THR A 129 -9.14 -3.72 8.02
N GLN A 130 -8.33 -4.16 7.04
CA GLN A 130 -8.53 -5.45 6.37
C GLN A 130 -8.59 -6.64 7.35
N PHE A 131 -7.73 -6.65 8.37
CA PHE A 131 -7.73 -7.71 9.38
C PHE A 131 -9.00 -7.67 10.23
N LEU A 132 -9.42 -6.47 10.65
CA LEU A 132 -10.66 -6.29 11.39
C LEU A 132 -11.89 -6.69 10.56
N ASP A 133 -11.90 -6.37 9.27
CA ASP A 133 -12.96 -6.79 8.35
C ASP A 133 -12.99 -8.32 8.21
N LEU A 134 -11.84 -8.96 8.05
CA LEU A 134 -11.75 -10.43 8.07
C LEU A 134 -12.24 -11.03 9.38
N ARG A 135 -11.98 -10.38 10.52
CA ARG A 135 -12.41 -10.85 11.84
C ARG A 135 -13.91 -10.72 12.03
N ASN A 136 -14.48 -9.59 11.64
CA ASN A 136 -15.87 -9.23 11.95
C ASN A 136 -16.86 -9.72 10.87
N SER A 137 -16.39 -9.99 9.65
CA SER A 137 -17.26 -10.43 8.55
C SER A 137 -17.72 -11.87 8.71
N VAL A 138 -18.99 -12.13 8.40
CA VAL A 138 -19.57 -13.49 8.41
C VAL A 138 -19.07 -14.28 7.20
N ASP A 139 -19.13 -13.66 6.02
CA ASP A 139 -18.61 -14.19 4.77
C ASP A 139 -17.33 -13.45 4.35
N ILE A 140 -16.31 -14.21 3.94
CA ILE A 140 -15.02 -13.72 3.46
C ILE A 140 -14.73 -14.14 2.01
N SER A 141 -15.72 -14.71 1.31
CA SER A 141 -15.60 -15.19 -0.07
C SER A 141 -15.15 -14.09 -1.06
N GLY A 142 -15.46 -12.83 -0.76
CA GLY A 142 -15.01 -11.67 -1.53
C GLY A 142 -13.53 -11.30 -1.37
N VAL A 143 -12.81 -11.89 -0.40
CA VAL A 143 -11.39 -11.61 -0.18
C VAL A 143 -10.53 -12.55 -1.03
N SER A 144 -9.72 -11.96 -1.91
CA SER A 144 -8.79 -12.69 -2.77
C SER A 144 -7.56 -13.16 -2.00
N GLY A 145 -7.47 -14.46 -1.73
CA GLY A 145 -6.27 -15.06 -1.11
C GLY A 145 -5.00 -14.85 -1.95
N GLY A 146 -5.12 -14.89 -3.29
CA GLY A 146 -4.00 -14.59 -4.19
C GLY A 146 -3.48 -13.16 -4.04
N PHE A 147 -4.37 -12.19 -3.87
CA PHE A 147 -3.98 -10.80 -3.59
C PHE A 147 -3.23 -10.68 -2.25
N LEU A 148 -3.70 -11.36 -1.19
CA LEU A 148 -3.01 -11.37 0.10
C LEU A 148 -1.61 -11.99 0.02
N VAL A 149 -1.45 -13.07 -0.77
CA VAL A 149 -0.14 -13.70 -1.03
C VAL A 149 0.80 -12.75 -1.77
N VAL A 150 0.32 -12.11 -2.84
CA VAL A 150 1.14 -11.14 -3.60
C VAL A 150 1.54 -9.96 -2.72
N ASN A 151 0.63 -9.46 -1.88
CA ASN A 151 0.92 -8.36 -0.97
C ASN A 151 2.02 -8.74 0.04
N LEU A 152 1.91 -9.91 0.67
CA LEU A 152 2.98 -10.41 1.56
C LEU A 152 4.31 -10.59 0.81
N LEU A 153 4.28 -11.14 -0.41
CA LEU A 153 5.48 -11.36 -1.22
C LEU A 153 6.19 -10.04 -1.53
N VAL A 154 5.46 -9.00 -1.93
CA VAL A 154 6.04 -7.67 -2.21
C VAL A 154 6.75 -7.12 -0.97
N GLN A 155 6.10 -7.19 0.21
CA GLN A 155 6.68 -6.68 1.44
C GLN A 155 7.90 -7.49 1.90
N ALA A 156 7.86 -8.81 1.73
CA ALA A 156 8.99 -9.68 2.04
C ALA A 156 10.20 -9.40 1.11
N LEU A 157 9.97 -9.19 -0.19
CA LEU A 157 11.03 -8.85 -1.15
C LEU A 157 11.70 -7.53 -0.79
N TRP A 158 10.92 -6.49 -0.49
CA TRP A 158 11.47 -5.21 -0.03
C TRP A 158 12.20 -5.32 1.30
N LEU A 159 11.71 -6.13 2.25
CA LEU A 159 12.38 -6.35 3.53
C LEU A 159 13.74 -7.04 3.34
N VAL A 160 13.80 -8.13 2.57
CA VAL A 160 15.06 -8.84 2.30
C VAL A 160 16.04 -7.90 1.60
N TRP A 161 15.59 -7.18 0.58
CA TRP A 161 16.42 -6.20 -0.11
C TRP A 161 16.96 -5.12 0.83
N ALA A 162 16.11 -4.53 1.67
CA ALA A 162 16.49 -3.45 2.57
C ALA A 162 17.47 -3.90 3.66
N LEU A 163 17.28 -5.10 4.22
CA LEU A 163 18.21 -5.68 5.18
C LEU A 163 19.60 -5.90 4.57
N LEU A 164 19.67 -6.36 3.32
CA LEU A 164 20.92 -6.59 2.60
C LEU A 164 21.60 -5.27 2.18
N MET A 165 20.82 -4.28 1.75
CA MET A 165 21.30 -2.93 1.44
C MET A 165 21.63 -2.09 2.69
N ARG A 166 21.28 -2.59 3.89
CA ARG A 166 21.33 -1.84 5.15
C ARG A 166 20.57 -0.51 5.08
N GLU A 167 19.46 -0.50 4.36
CA GLU A 167 18.61 0.66 4.16
C GLU A 167 17.54 0.71 5.27
N HIS A 168 17.56 1.75 6.10
CA HIS A 168 16.80 1.81 7.34
C HIS A 168 15.31 2.09 7.15
N ALA A 169 14.93 2.95 6.20
CA ALA A 169 13.55 3.38 6.02
C ALA A 169 12.66 2.24 5.53
N VAL A 170 13.07 1.59 4.43
CA VAL A 170 12.40 0.44 3.84
C VAL A 170 12.47 -0.76 4.77
N THR A 171 13.55 -0.95 5.53
CA THR A 171 13.59 -2.01 6.57
C THR A 171 12.49 -1.79 7.60
N ALA A 172 12.36 -0.59 8.15
CA ALA A 172 11.34 -0.28 9.15
C ALA A 172 9.92 -0.42 8.59
N ALA A 173 9.64 0.21 7.45
CA ALA A 173 8.33 0.15 6.79
C ALA A 173 7.96 -1.29 6.41
N SER A 174 8.88 -2.03 5.79
CA SER A 174 8.62 -3.38 5.30
C SER A 174 8.51 -4.39 6.44
N THR A 175 9.16 -4.18 7.59
CA THR A 175 8.98 -5.02 8.78
C THR A 175 7.54 -4.91 9.30
N VAL A 176 7.05 -3.67 9.48
CA VAL A 176 5.67 -3.42 9.90
C VAL A 176 4.69 -4.07 8.92
N MET A 177 4.87 -3.81 7.63
CA MET A 177 3.95 -4.30 6.60
C MET A 177 4.01 -5.81 6.38
N THR A 178 5.19 -6.43 6.42
CA THR A 178 5.33 -7.89 6.33
C THR A 178 4.61 -8.55 7.50
N THR A 179 4.72 -8.00 8.71
CA THR A 179 4.00 -8.49 9.88
C THR A 179 2.49 -8.40 9.69
N LEU A 180 1.97 -7.23 9.31
CA LEU A 180 0.53 -7.02 9.15
C LEU A 180 -0.06 -7.83 7.99
N THR A 181 0.65 -7.94 6.87
CA THR A 181 0.21 -8.74 5.71
C THR A 181 0.26 -10.23 6.01
N ALA A 182 1.26 -10.71 6.76
CA ALA A 182 1.33 -12.08 7.22
C ALA A 182 0.18 -12.43 8.19
N LEU A 183 -0.17 -11.52 9.10
CA LEU A 183 -1.33 -11.69 9.99
C LEU A 183 -2.64 -11.78 9.19
N ASN A 184 -2.83 -10.91 8.19
CA ASN A 184 -3.98 -10.95 7.31
C ASN A 184 -4.07 -12.29 6.54
N LEU A 185 -2.99 -12.70 5.89
CA LEU A 185 -2.96 -13.95 5.13
C LEU A 185 -3.16 -15.16 6.04
N GLY A 186 -2.46 -15.22 7.17
CA GLY A 186 -2.56 -16.33 8.12
C GLY A 186 -3.98 -16.48 8.68
N PHE A 187 -4.61 -15.36 9.04
CA PHE A 187 -5.99 -15.38 9.54
C PHE A 187 -7.01 -15.73 8.44
N TYR A 188 -6.81 -15.21 7.22
CA TYR A 188 -7.61 -15.60 6.06
C TYR A 188 -7.53 -17.12 5.80
N LEU A 189 -6.31 -17.68 5.74
CA LEU A 189 -6.10 -19.11 5.52
C LEU A 189 -6.73 -19.94 6.64
N TRP A 190 -6.63 -19.50 7.88
CA TRP A 190 -7.28 -20.16 9.02
C TRP A 190 -8.81 -20.18 8.88
N ARG A 191 -9.43 -19.07 8.46
CA ARG A 191 -10.88 -18.98 8.23
C ARG A 191 -11.35 -19.74 6.99
N ALA A 192 -10.49 -19.87 5.97
CA ALA A 192 -10.78 -20.59 4.74
C ALA A 192 -10.84 -22.12 4.92
N ILE A 193 -10.35 -22.66 6.05
CA ILE A 193 -10.44 -24.10 6.37
C ILE A 193 -11.90 -24.48 6.62
N PRO A 194 -12.46 -25.47 5.90
CA PRO A 194 -13.82 -25.96 6.12
C PRO A 194 -14.04 -26.38 7.58
N GLY A 195 -15.12 -25.90 8.20
CA GLY A 195 -15.53 -26.27 9.56
C GLY A 195 -15.00 -25.39 10.70
N ARG A 196 -14.09 -24.44 10.45
CA ARG A 196 -13.58 -23.50 11.47
C ARG A 196 -14.08 -22.05 11.35
N GLY A 197 -14.63 -21.67 10.20
CA GLY A 197 -15.19 -20.34 9.94
C GLY A 197 -16.67 -20.16 10.27
N ARG A 198 -17.38 -21.23 10.67
CA ARG A 198 -18.74 -21.12 11.20
C ARG A 198 -18.64 -20.81 12.68
N GLY A 199 -18.85 -19.54 13.03
CA GLY A 199 -19.37 -19.22 14.36
C GLY A 199 -20.55 -20.17 14.62
N SER A 200 -20.49 -20.86 15.74
CA SER A 200 -21.52 -21.77 16.22
C SER A 200 -22.90 -21.13 16.07
N SER A 201 -23.67 -21.54 15.07
CA SER A 201 -25.12 -21.39 15.04
C SER A 201 -25.76 -22.45 15.96
N LEU A 202 -25.20 -22.61 17.17
CA LEU A 202 -25.82 -23.37 18.24
C LEU A 202 -26.78 -22.41 18.95
N GLY A 203 -28.08 -22.62 18.74
CA GLY A 203 -29.12 -22.11 19.62
C GLY A 203 -30.02 -21.02 19.05
N GLN A 204 -30.73 -21.29 17.96
CA GLN A 204 -32.12 -20.85 17.91
C GLN A 204 -32.99 -22.11 17.92
N PRO A 205 -33.68 -22.43 19.03
CA PRO A 205 -34.69 -23.46 18.98
C PRO A 205 -35.82 -22.97 18.09
N ALA A 206 -36.24 -23.84 17.17
CA ALA A 206 -37.52 -23.71 16.51
C ALA A 206 -38.61 -23.80 17.58
N GLN A 207 -39.30 -22.69 17.85
CA GLN A 207 -40.73 -22.58 18.17
C GLN A 207 -41.06 -21.12 18.49
#